data_AF-A0AAQ3LLB2-F1
#
_entry.id   AF-A0AAQ3LLB2-F1
#
_cell.length_a   1.000
_cell.length_b   1.000
_cell.length_c   1.000
_cell.angle_alpha   90.00
_cell.angle_beta   90.00
_cell.angle_gamma   90.00
#
_symmetry.space_group_name_H-M   'P 1'
#
loop_
_entity.id
_entity.type
_entity.pdbx_description
1 polymer ?
#
loop_
_entity_poly.entity_id
_entity_poly.type
_entity_poly.pdbx_seq_one_letter_code
_entity_poly.pdbx_strand_id
1 'polypeptide(L)'
;MSEQQHVRADGTVTFLPHRLNRHPVVVRGLTADELWICCGLSGAAGLLIGAPLSWVFRTIAIAPTFVVLGVALGVFIGGGILRRLKRGRPDTWLYRQLQWRIATRHPLMAGWVGGRNGPQGLISRSGFWSTRRSVARGGAR
;
A
#
# COMPACT_ATOMS: atom_id res chain seq x y z
N MET A 1 28.76 -11.00 26.31
CA MET A 1 27.73 -11.51 25.38
C MET A 1 28.18 -11.13 23.98
N SER A 2 28.54 -12.14 23.18
CA SER A 2 29.29 -12.03 21.93
C SER A 2 28.36 -11.70 20.76
N GLU A 3 28.42 -10.47 20.25
CA GLU A 3 27.66 -10.00 19.06
C GLU A 3 28.20 -10.51 17.70
N GLN A 4 29.20 -11.38 17.69
CA GLN A 4 29.93 -11.74 16.45
C GLN A 4 29.39 -12.96 15.69
N GLN A 5 28.21 -13.49 16.02
CA GLN A 5 27.77 -14.80 15.53
C GLN A 5 26.98 -14.81 14.20
N HIS A 6 26.82 -13.68 13.50
CA HIS A 6 25.92 -13.58 12.32
C HIS A 6 26.58 -13.32 10.96
N VAL A 7 27.90 -13.12 10.91
CA VAL A 7 28.65 -12.90 9.67
C VAL A 7 29.42 -14.18 9.35
N ARG A 8 29.10 -14.82 8.22
CA ARG A 8 29.80 -16.01 7.72
C ARG A 8 31.17 -15.60 7.19
N ALA A 9 32.14 -16.51 7.20
CA ALA A 9 33.51 -16.26 6.74
C ALA A 9 33.59 -15.70 5.30
N ASP A 10 32.55 -15.93 4.48
CA ASP A 10 32.39 -15.41 3.12
C ASP A 10 31.90 -13.94 3.06
N GLY A 11 31.85 -13.23 4.19
CA GLY A 11 31.35 -11.85 4.30
C GLY A 11 29.82 -11.71 4.18
N THR A 12 29.09 -12.82 4.12
CA THR A 12 27.63 -12.84 3.98
C THR A 12 26.94 -13.00 5.33
N VAL A 13 25.87 -12.24 5.56
CA VAL A 13 25.09 -12.30 6.80
C VAL A 13 24.12 -13.48 6.71
N THR A 14 24.08 -14.34 7.73
CA THR A 14 23.23 -15.56 7.74
C THR A 14 21.73 -15.24 7.82
N PHE A 15 21.38 -13.98 8.07
CA PHE A 15 20.02 -13.51 8.19
C PHE A 15 19.73 -12.47 7.11
N LEU A 16 18.77 -12.75 6.24
CA LEU A 16 18.24 -11.75 5.33
C LEU A 16 17.24 -10.88 6.13
N PRO A 17 17.50 -9.57 6.33
CA PRO A 17 16.62 -8.73 7.13
C PRO A 17 15.29 -8.50 6.42
N HIS A 18 14.34 -9.41 6.65
CA HIS A 18 13.02 -9.38 6.02
C HIS A 18 12.16 -8.19 6.49
N ARG A 19 12.57 -7.52 7.58
CA ARG A 19 11.92 -6.32 8.13
C ARG A 19 12.34 -5.04 7.39
N LEU A 20 13.48 -5.02 6.70
CA LEU A 20 13.98 -3.81 6.04
C LEU A 20 13.11 -3.42 4.83
N ASN A 21 12.55 -4.42 4.13
CA ASN A 21 11.68 -4.21 2.98
C ASN A 21 10.19 -4.10 3.34
N ARG A 22 9.83 -4.21 4.63
CA ARG A 22 8.45 -4.07 5.07
C ARG A 22 8.17 -2.61 5.42
N HIS A 23 7.14 -2.05 4.79
CA HIS A 23 6.64 -0.74 5.17
C HIS A 23 6.18 -0.76 6.64
N PRO A 24 6.64 0.19 7.47
CA PRO A 24 6.26 0.24 8.87
C PRO A 24 4.76 0.53 9.00
N VAL A 25 4.12 -0.11 9.97
CA VAL A 25 2.75 0.20 10.37
C VAL A 25 2.77 1.45 11.25
N VAL A 26 1.98 2.47 10.89
CA VAL A 26 1.99 3.79 11.55
C VAL A 26 0.86 3.91 12.57
N VAL A 27 -0.40 3.68 12.14
CA VAL A 27 -1.58 3.87 13.00
C VAL A 27 -2.53 2.68 12.86
N ARG A 28 -2.88 2.01 13.97
CA ARG A 28 -3.86 0.89 14.00
C ARG A 28 -3.59 -0.29 13.05
N GLY A 29 -2.35 -0.44 12.57
CA GLY A 29 -1.98 -1.47 11.58
C GLY A 29 -2.14 -1.04 10.12
N LEU A 30 -2.45 0.24 9.87
CA LEU A 30 -2.34 0.88 8.55
C LEU A 30 -0.87 1.21 8.27
N THR A 31 -0.43 0.98 7.04
CA THR A 31 0.83 1.57 6.55
C THR A 31 0.61 3.05 6.25
N ALA A 32 1.69 3.84 6.13
CA ALA A 32 1.62 5.27 5.84
C ALA A 32 0.76 5.57 4.59
N ASP A 33 0.96 4.80 3.52
CA ASP A 33 0.24 4.99 2.26
C ASP A 33 -1.28 4.78 2.40
N GLU A 34 -1.67 3.82 3.22
CA GLU A 34 -3.08 3.49 3.45
C GLU A 34 -3.76 4.52 4.32
N LEU A 35 -3.01 5.06 5.29
CA LEU A 35 -3.47 6.16 6.11
C LEU A 35 -3.74 7.40 5.24
N TRP A 36 -2.86 7.72 4.29
CA TRP A 36 -3.08 8.83 3.36
C TRP A 36 -4.34 8.65 2.51
N ILE A 37 -4.54 7.46 1.94
CA ILE A 37 -5.74 7.17 1.14
C ILE A 37 -7.00 7.27 2.02
N CYS A 38 -6.96 6.67 3.22
CA CYS A 38 -8.10 6.69 4.14
C CYS A 38 -8.41 8.11 4.61
N CYS A 39 -7.40 8.88 5.02
CA CYS A 39 -7.50 10.27 5.43
C CYS A 39 -8.03 11.15 4.29
N GLY A 40 -7.47 11.02 3.08
CA GLY A 40 -7.92 11.78 1.92
C GLY A 40 -9.39 11.50 1.56
N LEU A 41 -9.79 10.23 1.52
CA LEU A 41 -11.16 9.85 1.15
C LEU A 41 -12.18 10.28 2.19
N SER A 42 -11.85 10.11 3.47
CA SER A 42 -12.73 10.48 4.59
C SER A 42 -12.76 11.98 4.85
N GLY A 43 -11.65 12.69 4.66
CA GLY A 43 -11.59 14.14 4.68
C GLY A 43 -12.38 14.76 3.52
N ALA A 44 -12.27 14.18 2.31
CA ALA A 44 -13.10 14.60 1.17
C ALA A 44 -14.59 14.37 1.44
N ALA A 45 -14.98 13.21 1.98
CA ALA A 45 -16.36 12.95 2.39
C ALA A 45 -16.84 13.94 3.48
N GLY A 46 -15.99 14.22 4.47
CA GLY A 46 -16.24 15.21 5.52
C GLY A 46 -16.42 16.61 4.94
N LEU A 47 -15.62 17.01 3.95
CA LEU A 47 -15.75 18.29 3.26
C LEU A 47 -17.03 18.36 2.41
N LEU A 48 -17.37 17.29 1.70
CA LEU A 48 -18.58 17.22 0.89
C LEU A 48 -19.86 17.37 1.72
N ILE A 49 -19.83 16.94 2.98
CA ILE A 49 -20.94 17.12 3.93
C ILE A 49 -20.82 18.48 4.65
N GLY A 50 -19.61 18.87 5.06
CA GLY A 50 -19.34 20.07 5.84
C GLY A 50 -19.52 21.36 5.06
N ALA A 51 -19.22 21.37 3.75
CA ALA A 51 -19.37 22.53 2.88
C ALA A 51 -20.83 22.98 2.71
N PRO A 52 -21.78 22.10 2.33
CA PRO A 52 -23.19 22.49 2.24
C PRO A 52 -23.77 22.88 3.61
N LEU A 53 -23.39 22.19 4.69
CA LEU A 53 -23.82 22.59 6.04
C LEU A 53 -23.28 23.97 6.42
N SER A 54 -22.01 24.25 6.14
CA SER A 54 -21.38 25.55 6.39
C SER A 54 -22.12 26.68 5.66
N TRP A 55 -22.55 26.43 4.42
CA TRP A 55 -23.38 27.38 3.66
C TRP A 55 -24.73 27.63 4.34
N VAL A 56 -25.45 26.57 4.71
CA VAL A 56 -26.79 26.66 5.33
C VAL A 56 -26.75 27.42 6.65
N PHE A 57 -25.78 27.11 7.51
CA PHE A 57 -25.61 27.74 8.82
C PHE A 57 -24.79 29.04 8.78
N ARG A 58 -24.37 29.49 7.58
CA ARG A 58 -23.52 30.68 7.36
C ARG A 58 -22.28 30.73 8.25
N THR A 59 -21.77 29.55 8.61
CA THR A 59 -20.66 29.39 9.57
C THR A 59 -19.52 28.64 8.90
N ILE A 60 -18.43 29.35 8.60
CA ILE A 60 -17.27 28.79 7.88
C ILE A 60 -16.57 27.69 8.70
N ALA A 61 -16.62 27.77 10.03
CA ALA A 61 -15.97 26.81 10.93
C ALA A 61 -16.53 25.38 10.82
N ILE A 62 -17.76 25.21 10.33
CA ILE A 62 -18.39 23.88 10.20
C ILE A 62 -17.64 23.01 9.18
N ALA A 63 -17.17 23.60 8.08
CA ALA A 63 -16.46 22.85 7.04
C ALA A 63 -15.19 22.14 7.57
N PRO A 64 -14.20 22.81 8.21
CA PRO A 64 -13.03 22.13 8.75
C PRO A 64 -13.37 21.18 9.91
N THR A 65 -14.40 21.46 10.72
CA THR A 65 -14.82 20.55 11.80
C THR A 65 -15.30 19.21 11.23
N PHE A 66 -16.13 19.23 10.18
CA PHE A 66 -16.60 18.00 9.54
C PHE A 66 -15.50 17.26 8.79
N VAL A 67 -14.48 17.96 8.26
CA VAL A 67 -13.29 17.32 7.70
C VAL A 67 -12.54 16.54 8.78
N VAL A 68 -12.22 17.19 9.91
CA VAL A 68 -11.49 16.53 11.02
C VAL A 68 -12.30 15.36 11.59
N LEU A 69 -13.61 15.55 11.79
CA LEU A 69 -14.52 14.50 12.24
C LEU A 69 -14.56 13.32 11.26
N GLY A 70 -14.69 13.62 9.97
CA GLY A 70 -14.67 12.66 8.88
C GLY A 70 -13.38 11.85 8.87
N VAL A 71 -12.23 12.52 8.96
CA VAL A 71 -10.90 11.86 9.04
C VAL A 71 -10.80 10.96 10.26
N ALA A 72 -11.19 11.43 11.44
CA ALA A 72 -11.10 10.65 12.68
C ALA A 72 -11.96 9.37 12.60
N LEU A 73 -13.22 9.50 12.15
CA LEU A 73 -14.12 8.37 11.94
C LEU A 73 -13.62 7.44 10.83
N GLY A 74 -13.16 8.01 9.73
CA GLY A 74 -12.62 7.30 8.58
C GLY A 74 -11.42 6.45 8.95
N VAL A 75 -10.45 7.00 9.66
CA VAL A 75 -9.27 6.25 10.13
C VAL A 75 -9.66 5.20 11.18
N PHE A 76 -10.62 5.49 12.06
CA PHE A 76 -11.10 4.53 13.06
C PHE A 76 -11.77 3.31 12.42
N ILE A 77 -12.75 3.56 11.56
CA ILE A 77 -13.53 2.51 10.90
C ILE A 77 -12.69 1.84 9.80
N GLY A 78 -12.02 2.64 8.98
CA GLY A 78 -11.16 2.20 7.88
C GLY A 78 -10.00 1.35 8.37
N GLY A 79 -9.36 1.70 9.48
CA GLY A 79 -8.34 0.85 10.11
C GLY A 79 -8.89 -0.50 10.57
N GLY A 80 -10.10 -0.52 11.14
CA GLY A 80 -10.78 -1.75 11.54
C GLY A 80 -11.13 -2.66 10.37
N ILE A 81 -11.72 -2.10 9.31
CA ILE A 81 -12.07 -2.85 8.09
C ILE A 81 -10.81 -3.32 7.37
N LEU A 82 -9.81 -2.46 7.21
CA LEU A 82 -8.59 -2.82 6.51
C LEU A 82 -7.80 -3.91 7.23
N ARG A 83 -7.78 -3.89 8.57
CA ARG A 83 -7.17 -4.97 9.36
C ARG A 83 -7.86 -6.33 9.14
N ARG A 84 -9.18 -6.33 8.90
CA ARG A 84 -9.92 -7.56 8.54
C ARG A 84 -9.62 -7.99 7.11
N LEU A 85 -9.58 -7.06 6.17
CA LEU A 85 -9.29 -7.34 4.75
C LEU A 85 -7.84 -7.81 4.53
N LYS A 86 -6.90 -7.32 5.34
CA LYS A 86 -5.48 -7.70 5.29
C LYS A 86 -5.16 -9.04 5.92
N ARG A 87 -6.12 -9.76 6.52
CA ARG A 87 -5.83 -11.07 7.16
C ARG A 87 -5.31 -12.06 6.12
N GLY A 88 -4.04 -12.46 6.26
CA GLY A 88 -3.36 -13.39 5.35
C GLY A 88 -2.96 -12.81 4.00
N ARG A 89 -3.00 -11.48 3.81
CA ARG A 89 -2.61 -10.81 2.55
C ARG A 89 -1.30 -10.02 2.73
N PRO A 90 -0.48 -9.89 1.67
CA PRO A 90 0.78 -9.15 1.73
C PRO A 90 0.59 -7.64 1.93
N ASP A 91 1.61 -6.96 2.45
CA ASP A 91 1.53 -5.55 2.89
C ASP A 91 1.17 -4.55 1.77
N THR A 92 1.62 -4.82 0.54
CA THR A 92 1.34 -3.99 -0.66
C THR A 92 0.05 -4.38 -1.38
N TRP A 93 -0.76 -5.28 -0.81
CA TRP A 93 -1.95 -5.80 -1.46
C TRP A 93 -2.98 -4.72 -1.78
N LEU A 94 -3.25 -3.79 -0.86
CA LEU A 94 -4.28 -2.75 -1.07
C LEU A 94 -3.96 -1.91 -2.31
N TYR A 95 -2.73 -1.39 -2.38
CA TYR A 95 -2.26 -0.59 -3.50
C TYR A 95 -2.35 -1.37 -4.81
N ARG A 96 -1.81 -2.60 -4.84
CA ARG A 96 -1.85 -3.45 -6.05
C ARG A 96 -3.28 -3.82 -6.48
N GLN A 97 -4.16 -4.09 -5.52
CA GLN A 97 -5.56 -4.42 -5.79
C GLN A 97 -6.31 -3.20 -6.32
N LEU A 98 -6.05 -2.01 -5.77
CA LEU A 98 -6.63 -0.76 -6.24
C LEU A 98 -6.13 -0.42 -7.65
N GLN A 99 -4.82 -0.54 -7.90
CA GLN A 99 -4.24 -0.40 -9.23
C GLN A 99 -4.87 -1.37 -10.23
N TRP A 100 -4.97 -2.65 -9.87
CA TRP A 100 -5.60 -3.66 -10.72
C TRP A 100 -7.07 -3.32 -11.00
N ARG A 101 -7.83 -2.94 -9.96
CA ARG A 101 -9.25 -2.61 -10.09
C ARG A 101 -9.47 -1.39 -10.97
N ILE A 102 -8.64 -0.35 -10.83
CA ILE A 102 -8.70 0.85 -11.69
C ILE A 102 -8.33 0.49 -13.12
N ALA A 103 -7.25 -0.28 -13.33
CA ALA A 103 -6.82 -0.71 -14.64
C ALA A 103 -7.85 -1.61 -15.36
N THR A 104 -8.63 -2.40 -14.63
CA THR A 104 -9.69 -3.26 -15.20
C THR A 104 -11.03 -2.54 -15.40
N ARG A 105 -11.46 -1.68 -14.46
CA ARG A 105 -12.77 -0.99 -14.55
C ARG A 105 -12.75 0.32 -15.32
N HIS A 106 -11.64 1.05 -15.32
CA HIS A 106 -11.55 2.39 -15.90
C HIS A 106 -10.34 2.48 -16.84
N PRO A 107 -10.44 1.90 -18.06
CA PRO A 107 -9.32 1.87 -19.01
C PRO A 107 -8.82 3.28 -19.40
N LEU A 108 -9.68 4.30 -19.35
CA LEU A 108 -9.30 5.70 -19.58
C LEU A 108 -8.44 6.30 -18.45
N MET A 109 -8.63 5.83 -17.21
CA MET A 109 -7.85 6.26 -16.03
C MET A 109 -6.60 5.40 -15.82
N ALA A 110 -6.42 4.34 -16.62
CA ALA A 110 -5.27 3.45 -16.52
C ALA A 110 -3.95 4.16 -16.87
N GLY A 111 -3.97 5.22 -17.68
CA GLY A 111 -2.78 6.03 -17.97
C GLY A 111 -2.24 6.78 -16.76
N TRP A 112 -3.12 7.24 -15.86
CA TRP A 112 -2.76 8.06 -14.69
C TRP A 112 -2.26 7.24 -13.50
N VAL A 113 -2.66 5.97 -13.39
CA VAL A 113 -2.37 5.11 -12.23
C VAL A 113 -1.21 4.15 -12.47
N GLY A 114 -0.53 4.26 -13.62
CA GLY A 114 0.53 3.33 -14.01
C GLY A 114 -0.01 1.97 -14.45
N GLY A 115 -1.12 1.97 -15.18
CA GLY A 115 -1.65 0.81 -15.89
C GLY A 115 -0.74 0.35 -17.03
N ARG A 116 -1.29 -0.40 -17.99
CA ARG A 116 -0.57 -1.12 -19.06
C ARG A 116 0.54 -0.35 -19.81
N ASN A 117 0.51 0.99 -19.76
CA ASN A 117 1.45 1.91 -20.40
C ASN A 117 2.27 2.80 -19.43
N GLY A 118 2.19 2.58 -18.12
CA GLY A 118 3.03 3.25 -17.13
C GLY A 118 4.42 2.60 -17.03
N PRO A 119 5.42 3.29 -16.43
CA PRO A 119 6.82 2.83 -16.38
C PRO A 119 7.03 1.49 -15.66
N GLN A 120 6.00 0.95 -14.97
CA GLN A 120 6.02 -0.31 -14.24
C GLN A 120 4.75 -1.11 -14.53
N GLY A 121 4.60 -1.58 -15.77
CA GLY A 121 3.40 -2.31 -16.21
C GLY A 121 3.02 -3.45 -15.28
N LEU A 122 1.77 -3.45 -14.79
CA LEU A 122 1.24 -4.50 -13.92
C LEU A 122 1.25 -5.85 -14.66
N ILE A 123 2.00 -6.83 -14.15
CA ILE A 123 2.06 -8.18 -14.73
C ILE A 123 0.73 -8.88 -14.42
N SER A 124 -0.21 -8.84 -15.36
CA SER A 124 -1.48 -9.56 -15.29
C SER A 124 -1.41 -10.98 -15.86
N ARG A 125 -0.24 -11.40 -16.35
CA ARG A 125 -0.05 -12.72 -16.95
C ARG A 125 0.14 -13.77 -15.85
N SER A 126 -0.71 -14.79 -15.85
CA SER A 126 -0.43 -16.05 -15.14
C SER A 126 0.36 -16.98 -16.05
N GLY A 127 1.32 -17.70 -15.48
CA GLY A 127 2.16 -18.65 -16.21
C GLY A 127 2.83 -19.62 -15.25
N PHE A 128 3.20 -20.79 -15.76
CA PHE A 128 3.96 -21.78 -15.01
C PHE A 128 5.43 -21.38 -15.00
N TRP A 129 6.02 -21.26 -13.81
CA TRP A 129 7.45 -21.04 -13.66
C TRP A 129 8.15 -22.39 -13.53
N SER A 130 9.24 -22.57 -14.27
CA SER A 130 10.17 -23.70 -14.08
C SER A 130 11.57 -23.15 -13.84
N THR A 131 12.21 -23.60 -12.76
CA THR A 131 13.62 -23.29 -12.48
C THR A 131 14.50 -24.31 -13.20
N ARG A 132 15.21 -23.87 -14.25
CA ARG A 132 16.25 -24.69 -14.89
C ARG A 132 17.60 -24.30 -14.29
N ARG A 133 18.28 -25.22 -13.59
CA ARG A 133 19.68 -25.01 -13.18
C ARG A 133 20.56 -25.18 -14.40
N SER A 134 21.29 -24.14 -14.78
CA SER A 134 22.40 -24.26 -15.72
C SER A 134 23.56 -24.93 -14.98
N VAL A 135 23.90 -26.16 -15.38
CA VAL A 135 25.18 -26.74 -14.97
C VAL A 135 26.24 -25.99 -15.77
N ALA A 136 27.02 -25.15 -15.09
CA ALA A 136 28.21 -24.56 -15.68
C ALA A 136 29.12 -25.72 -16.12
N ARG A 137 29.23 -25.95 -17.43
CA ARG A 137 30.26 -26.85 -17.95
C ARG A 137 31.59 -26.19 -17.61
N GLY A 138 32.30 -26.75 -16.62
CA GLY A 138 33.69 -26.42 -16.38
C GLY A 138 34.45 -26.59 -17.69
N GLY A 139 34.95 -25.48 -18.20
CA GLY A 139 35.90 -25.47 -19.31
C GLY A 139 37.16 -26.17 -18.85
N ALA A 140 37.26 -27.47 -19.15
CA ALA A 140 38.52 -28.15 -19.25
C ALA A 140 39.01 -27.90 -20.68
N ARG A 141 39.93 -26.94 -20.84
CA ARG A 141 41.10 -26.95 -21.72
C ARG A 141 41.82 -25.61 -21.67
#